data_AF-A0A7C4C7X8-F1
#
_entry.id   AF-A0A7C4C7X8-F1
#
_cell.length_a   1.000
_cell.length_b   1.000
_cell.length_c   1.000
_cell.angle_alpha   90.00
_cell.angle_beta   90.00
_cell.angle_gamma   90.00
#
_symmetry.space_group_name_H-M   'P 1'
#
loop_
_entity.id
_entity.type
_entity.pdbx_description
1 polymer ?
#
loop_
_entity_poly.entity_id
_entity_poly.type
_entity_poly.pdbx_seq_one_letter_code
_entity_poly.pdbx_strand_id
1 'polypeptide(L)'
;MSDQESNKYPLRKSVIGLQDSLKSPIKNILSIGHVPIFSRYIQRVRTKIGLPGVPPTAYSDKNVVAQILDLARAVNVEGKIGFDTNKKNFKY
;
A
#
# COMPACT_ATOMS: atom_id res chain seq x y z
N MET A 1 10.10 -4.16 23.61
CA MET A 1 9.81 -3.63 24.96
C MET A 1 8.90 -4.62 25.66
N SER A 2 9.12 -4.86 26.95
CA SER A 2 8.24 -5.71 27.74
C SER A 2 6.89 -5.00 27.97
N ASP A 3 5.79 -5.74 28.02
CA ASP A 3 4.45 -5.20 28.29
C ASP A 3 4.39 -4.42 29.62
N GLN A 4 5.22 -4.82 30.59
CA GLN A 4 5.36 -4.14 31.88
C GLN A 4 5.93 -2.72 31.73
N GLU A 5 6.87 -2.53 30.81
CA GLU A 5 7.52 -1.23 30.56
C GLU A 5 6.57 -0.28 29.82
N SER A 6 5.79 -0.80 28.88
CA SER A 6 4.78 -0.08 28.09
C SER A 6 3.64 0.49 28.96
N ASN A 7 3.29 -0.18 30.06
CA ASN A 7 2.27 0.31 31.00
C ASN A 7 2.79 1.45 31.88
N LYS A 8 4.08 1.43 32.22
CA LYS A 8 4.71 2.49 33.02
C LYS A 8 4.96 3.77 32.20
N TYR A 9 5.19 3.62 30.89
CA TYR A 9 5.48 4.74 29.98
C TYR A 9 4.55 4.73 28.75
N PRO A 10 3.30 5.18 28.88
CA PRO A 10 2.30 5.08 27.82
C PRO A 10 2.67 5.81 26.52
N LEU A 11 3.43 6.90 26.61
CA LEU A 11 3.93 7.65 25.43
C LEU A 11 5.04 6.91 24.66
N ARG A 12 5.61 5.85 25.22
CA ARG A 12 6.60 4.99 24.54
C ARG A 12 5.95 3.83 23.77
N LYS A 13 4.63 3.71 23.81
CA LYS A 13 3.91 2.68 23.05
C LYS A 13 4.08 2.93 21.55
N SER A 14 4.34 1.86 20.81
CA SER A 14 4.37 1.93 19.35
C SER A 14 2.98 2.30 18.83
N VAL A 15 2.90 3.42 18.11
CA VAL A 15 1.67 3.81 17.42
C VAL A 15 1.52 2.90 16.21
N ILE A 16 0.45 2.10 16.19
CA ILE A 16 0.08 1.29 15.04
C ILE A 16 -0.97 2.06 14.26
N GLY A 17 -0.66 2.35 13.00
CA GLY A 17 -1.59 3.04 12.12
C GLY A 17 -0.90 4.04 11.21
N LEU A 18 -1.70 4.62 10.34
CA LEU A 18 -1.25 5.56 9.32
C LEU A 18 -2.19 6.75 9.32
N GLN A 19 -1.67 7.94 9.03
CA GLN A 19 -2.51 9.12 8.79
C GLN A 19 -3.50 8.84 7.66
N ASP A 20 -4.75 9.28 7.81
CA ASP A 20 -5.82 8.97 6.85
C ASP A 20 -5.50 9.43 5.42
N SER A 21 -4.80 10.56 5.29
CA SER A 21 -4.32 11.10 4.00
C SER A 21 -3.39 10.14 3.26
N LEU A 22 -2.66 9.27 3.98
CA LEU A 22 -1.71 8.33 3.42
C LEU A 22 -2.34 6.94 3.17
N LYS A 23 -3.49 6.63 3.79
CA LYS A 23 -4.10 5.30 3.67
C LYS A 23 -4.42 4.96 2.21
N SER A 24 -5.05 5.88 1.48
CA SER A 24 -5.42 5.64 0.08
C SER A 24 -4.19 5.42 -0.85
N PRO A 25 -3.18 6.32 -0.86
CA PRO A 25 -1.94 6.11 -1.62
C PRO A 25 -1.24 4.78 -1.32
N ILE A 26 -1.06 4.44 -0.04
CA ILE A 26 -0.37 3.20 0.35
C ILE A 26 -1.18 1.97 -0.03
N LYS A 27 -2.50 2.00 0.20
CA LYS A 27 -3.39 0.90 -0.24
C LYS A 27 -3.25 0.64 -1.73
N ASN A 28 -3.22 1.69 -2.54
CA ASN A 28 -3.09 1.55 -3.97
C ASN A 28 -1.72 0.98 -4.35
N ILE A 29 -0.61 1.46 -3.77
CA ILE A 29 0.71 0.88 -4.03
C ILE A 29 0.73 -0.63 -3.73
N LEU A 30 0.19 -1.04 -2.58
CA LEU A 30 0.19 -2.43 -2.16
C LEU A 30 -0.81 -3.31 -2.95
N SER A 31 -1.90 -2.73 -3.45
CA SER A 31 -2.97 -3.50 -4.09
C SER A 31 -2.86 -3.57 -5.61
N ILE A 32 -2.35 -2.51 -6.23
CA ILE A 32 -2.30 -2.30 -7.68
C ILE A 32 -0.91 -1.83 -8.17
N GLY A 33 0.10 -1.75 -7.31
CA GLY A 33 1.47 -1.39 -7.70
C GLY A 33 1.64 0.06 -8.14
N HIS A 34 0.71 0.95 -7.81
CA HIS A 34 0.73 2.36 -8.25
C HIS A 34 -0.06 3.27 -7.31
N VAL A 35 0.26 4.57 -7.27
CA VAL A 35 -0.44 5.54 -6.41
C VAL A 35 -1.83 5.90 -6.97
N PRO A 36 -1.97 6.51 -8.17
CA PRO A 36 -3.28 6.71 -8.79
C PRO A 36 -3.77 5.47 -9.55
N ILE A 37 -5.08 5.28 -9.55
CA ILE A 37 -5.79 4.39 -10.48
C ILE A 37 -5.90 5.10 -11.83
N PHE A 38 -5.54 4.41 -12.92
CA PHE A 38 -5.67 4.97 -14.26
C PHE A 38 -7.12 4.98 -14.73
N SER A 39 -7.71 6.17 -14.79
CA SER A 39 -9.06 6.33 -15.34
C SER A 39 -9.10 6.01 -16.84
N ARG A 40 -10.28 5.62 -17.34
CA ARG A 40 -10.51 5.41 -18.78
C ARG A 40 -10.17 6.63 -19.63
N TYR A 41 -10.28 7.84 -19.07
CA TYR A 41 -9.87 9.07 -19.75
C TYR A 41 -8.36 9.08 -20.00
N ILE A 42 -7.55 8.84 -18.97
CA ILE A 42 -6.08 8.84 -19.10
C ILE A 42 -5.63 7.73 -20.06
N GLN A 43 -6.24 6.54 -19.99
CA GLN A 43 -5.92 5.44 -20.90
C GLN A 43 -6.16 5.81 -22.37
N ARG A 44 -7.27 6.49 -22.67
CA ARG A 44 -7.60 6.97 -24.02
C ARG A 44 -6.63 8.06 -24.48
N VAL A 45 -6.30 9.01 -23.62
CA VAL A 45 -5.33 10.08 -23.93
C VAL A 45 -3.97 9.48 -24.27
N ARG A 46 -3.49 8.51 -23.47
CA ARG A 46 -2.22 7.79 -23.73
C ARG A 46 -2.23 7.09 -25.08
N THR A 47 -3.30 6.37 -25.39
CA THR A 47 -3.45 5.67 -26.67
C THR A 47 -3.46 6.65 -27.84
N LYS A 48 -4.11 7.82 -27.70
CA LYS A 48 -4.17 8.86 -28.73
C LYS A 48 -2.79 9.45 -29.07
N ILE A 49 -1.86 9.47 -28.12
CA ILE A 49 -0.48 9.93 -28.33
C ILE A 49 0.49 8.77 -28.65
N GLY A 50 -0.03 7.60 -29.00
CA GLY A 50 0.77 6.43 -29.39
C GLY A 50 1.41 5.67 -28.24
N LEU A 51 1.04 5.97 -26.98
CA LEU A 51 1.52 5.23 -25.81
C LEU A 51 0.57 4.09 -25.44
N PRO A 52 1.08 3.02 -24.79
CA PRO A 52 0.23 2.00 -24.21
C PRO A 52 -0.80 2.61 -23.25
N GLY A 53 -2.07 2.22 -23.37
CA GLY A 53 -3.17 2.76 -22.57
C GLY A 53 -2.92 2.64 -21.06
N VAL A 54 -2.25 1.57 -20.65
CA VAL A 54 -1.72 1.38 -19.30
C VAL A 54 -0.19 1.43 -19.37
N PRO A 55 0.50 2.16 -18.48
CA PRO A 55 1.96 2.21 -18.50
C PRO A 55 2.58 0.84 -18.18
N PRO A 56 3.76 0.52 -18.73
CA PRO A 56 4.48 -0.72 -18.45
C PRO A 56 5.18 -0.65 -17.08
N THR A 57 4.39 -0.51 -16.01
CA THR A 57 4.85 -0.51 -14.61
C THR A 57 4.20 -1.68 -13.87
N ALA A 58 4.46 -1.80 -12.56
CA ALA A 58 3.79 -2.78 -11.70
C ALA A 58 2.26 -2.75 -11.81
N TYR A 59 1.67 -1.61 -12.20
CA TYR A 59 0.23 -1.51 -12.47
C TYR A 59 -0.27 -2.45 -13.58
N SER A 60 0.58 -2.74 -14.56
CA SER A 60 0.26 -3.63 -15.68
C SER A 60 0.60 -5.10 -15.42
N ASP A 61 1.37 -5.40 -14.37
CA ASP A 61 1.89 -6.75 -14.09
C ASP A 61 1.48 -7.24 -12.71
N LYS A 62 0.56 -8.21 -12.68
CA LYS A 62 0.04 -8.82 -11.45
C LYS A 62 1.11 -9.58 -10.67
N ASN A 63 2.13 -10.12 -11.34
CA ASN A 63 3.22 -10.85 -10.68
C ASN A 63 4.09 -9.87 -9.89
N VAL A 64 4.36 -8.69 -10.44
CA VAL A 64 5.10 -7.63 -9.73
C VAL A 64 4.30 -7.13 -8.53
N VAL A 65 2.97 -6.98 -8.65
CA VAL A 65 2.12 -6.63 -7.49
C VAL A 65 2.18 -7.69 -6.40
N ALA A 66 2.21 -8.98 -6.76
CA ALA A 66 2.36 -10.06 -5.79
C ALA A 66 3.72 -9.96 -5.05
N GLN A 67 4.81 -9.68 -5.77
CA GLN A 67 6.13 -9.46 -5.17
C GLN A 67 6.15 -8.26 -4.21
N ILE A 68 5.46 -7.16 -4.55
CA ILE A 68 5.30 -6.01 -3.64
C ILE A 68 4.60 -6.44 -2.34
N LEU A 69 3.55 -7.26 -2.43
CA LEU A 69 2.85 -7.77 -1.24
C LEU A 69 3.73 -8.71 -0.41
N ASP A 70 4.54 -9.55 -1.05
CA ASP A 70 5.47 -10.43 -0.33
C ASP A 70 6.57 -9.65 0.40
N LEU A 71 7.10 -8.59 -0.22
CA LEU A 71 8.01 -7.65 0.45
C LEU A 71 7.32 -6.95 1.62
N ALA A 72 6.05 -6.52 1.46
CA ALA A 72 5.28 -5.90 2.53
C ALA A 72 5.08 -6.85 3.74
N ARG A 73 4.85 -8.15 3.47
CA ARG A 73 4.80 -9.17 4.53
C ARG A 73 6.16 -9.33 5.21
N ALA A 74 7.24 -9.43 4.43
CA ALA A 74 8.59 -9.62 4.94
C ALA A 74 9.05 -8.50 5.87
N VAL A 75 8.65 -7.24 5.61
CA VAL A 75 9.01 -6.09 6.46
C VAL A 75 7.99 -5.81 7.59
N ASN A 76 7.03 -6.70 7.80
CA ASN A 76 5.96 -6.61 8.80
C ASN A 76 5.16 -5.30 8.71
N VAL A 77 4.66 -4.98 7.51
CA VAL A 77 3.79 -3.79 7.30
C VAL A 77 2.54 -3.86 8.17
N GLU A 78 1.96 -5.05 8.37
CA GLU A 78 0.77 -5.23 9.20
C GLU A 78 0.98 -4.76 10.65
N GLY A 79 2.08 -5.15 11.28
CA GLY A 79 2.41 -4.71 12.64
C GLY A 79 2.81 -3.24 12.76
N LYS A 80 3.24 -2.60 11.66
CA LYS A 80 3.68 -1.20 11.66
C LYS A 80 2.56 -0.21 11.36
N ILE A 81 1.75 -0.47 10.33
CA ILE A 81 0.73 0.46 9.84
C ILE A 81 -0.68 -0.11 9.86
N GLY A 82 -0.87 -1.35 10.32
CA GLY A 82 -2.19 -1.96 10.43
C GLY A 82 -2.81 -2.40 9.10
N PHE A 83 -2.01 -2.58 8.04
CA PHE A 83 -2.50 -3.05 6.75
C PHE A 83 -2.58 -4.58 6.72
N ASP A 84 -3.79 -5.11 6.59
CA ASP A 84 -4.05 -6.54 6.40
C ASP A 84 -3.74 -6.91 4.95
N THR A 85 -2.65 -7.67 4.75
CA THR A 85 -2.19 -8.05 3.40
C THR A 85 -3.10 -9.06 2.71
N ASN A 86 -3.91 -9.82 3.46
CA ASN A 86 -4.85 -10.78 2.91
C ASN A 86 -6.14 -10.08 2.45
N LYS A 87 -6.66 -9.16 3.26
CA LYS A 87 -7.85 -8.35 2.93
C LYS A 87 -7.51 -7.16 2.03
N LYS A 88 -6.22 -6.84 1.86
CA LYS A 88 -5.70 -5.65 1.16
C LYS A 88 -6.34 -4.35 1.67
N ASN A 89 -6.50 -4.24 2.98
CA ASN A 89 -7.16 -3.10 3.61
C ASN A 89 -6.58 -2.80 4.99
N PHE A 90 -6.77 -1.57 5.47
CA PHE A 90 -6.38 -1.20 6.84
C PHE A 90 -7.40 -1.73 7.85
N LYS A 91 -6.91 -2.16 9.01
CA LYS A 91 -7.74 -2.61 10.15
C LYS A 91 -8.36 -1.44 10.93
N TYR A 92 -7.72 -0.27 10.88
CA TYR A 92 -8.07 0.96 11.59
C TYR A 92 -8.01 2.15 10.63
#